data_AF-A0AAE0C7V9-F1
#
_entry.id   AF-A0AAE0C7V9-F1
#
_cell.length_a   1.000
_cell.length_b   1.000
_cell.length_c   1.000
_cell.angle_alpha   90.00
_cell.angle_beta   90.00
_cell.angle_gamma   90.00
#
_symmetry.space_group_name_H-M   'P 1'
#
loop_
_entity.id
_entity.type
_entity.pdbx_description
1 polymer ?
#
loop_
_entity_poly.entity_id
_entity_poly.type
_entity_poly.pdbx_seq_one_letter_code
_entity_poly.pdbx_strand_id
1 'polypeptide(L)'
;AKVTGLKGVKYLDSLQGRIECTEEEKEVAFPAEVDRIYLNTPDTLKILASAARTFTIKKSGLPDAVVWNPWIDKSKAMGDFGDEEYKEMVCVEAGLIKGEGAPLLLGAGQYWTCDMELSAETKGAGKRKAEEAAGDKEAVPSPRSSGRVRTPVKKASM
;
A
#
# COMPACT_ATOMS: atom_id res chain seq x y z
N ALA A 1 -2.69 11.08 -6.43
CA ALA A 1 -2.92 9.65 -6.73
C ALA A 1 -4.42 9.35 -6.75
N LYS A 2 -4.85 8.17 -7.22
CA LYS A 2 -6.23 7.65 -7.07
C LYS A 2 -6.18 6.19 -6.62
N VAL A 3 -7.19 5.74 -5.86
CA VAL A 3 -7.32 4.33 -5.44
C VAL A 3 -8.49 3.67 -6.16
N THR A 4 -8.31 2.47 -6.68
CA THR A 4 -9.34 1.74 -7.44
C THR A 4 -9.55 0.33 -6.90
N GLY A 5 -10.68 -0.28 -7.26
CA GLY A 5 -11.10 -1.60 -6.74
C GLY A 5 -12.05 -1.52 -5.54
N LEU A 6 -12.53 -0.31 -5.19
CA LEU A 6 -13.38 -0.08 -4.02
C LEU A 6 -14.83 0.29 -4.37
N LYS A 7 -15.20 0.41 -5.66
CA LYS A 7 -16.58 0.71 -6.05
C LYS A 7 -17.54 -0.37 -5.52
N GLY A 8 -18.63 0.07 -4.88
CA GLY A 8 -19.64 -0.76 -4.25
C GLY A 8 -19.24 -1.31 -2.88
N VAL A 9 -18.02 -1.02 -2.41
CA VAL A 9 -17.55 -1.45 -1.09
C VAL A 9 -18.08 -0.47 -0.03
N LYS A 10 -18.55 -1.03 1.09
CA LYS A 10 -18.97 -0.24 2.25
C LYS A 10 -17.74 0.32 2.97
N TYR A 11 -17.83 1.53 3.49
CA TYR A 11 -16.78 2.10 4.33
C TYR A 11 -17.35 2.88 5.52
N LEU A 12 -16.54 3.01 6.56
CA LEU A 12 -16.78 3.90 7.69
C LEU A 12 -15.97 5.19 7.49
N ASP A 13 -16.63 6.35 7.49
CA ASP A 13 -15.95 7.65 7.36
C ASP A 13 -15.51 8.19 8.72
N SER A 14 -14.21 8.14 9.02
CA SER A 14 -13.65 8.58 10.30
C SER A 14 -13.85 10.08 10.56
N LEU A 15 -13.95 10.91 9.51
CA LEU A 15 -14.15 12.36 9.62
C LEU A 15 -15.60 12.71 10.01
N GLN A 16 -16.52 11.79 9.76
CA GLN A 16 -17.95 11.95 10.02
C GLN A 16 -18.44 11.06 11.17
N GLY A 17 -17.56 10.70 12.11
CA GLY A 17 -17.93 9.88 13.26
C GLY A 17 -18.18 8.41 12.94
N ARG A 18 -17.55 7.89 11.88
CA ARG A 18 -17.64 6.50 11.39
C ARG A 18 -19.05 6.12 10.93
N ILE A 19 -19.75 7.04 10.27
CA ILE A 19 -20.97 6.68 9.53
C ILE A 19 -20.63 5.66 8.44
N GLU A 20 -21.53 4.70 8.23
CA GLU A 20 -21.41 3.74 7.14
C GLU A 20 -21.90 4.37 5.83
N CYS A 21 -21.07 4.29 4.80
CA CYS A 21 -21.32 4.76 3.45
C CYS A 21 -20.99 3.66 2.44
N THR A 22 -21.38 3.85 1.18
CA THR A 22 -20.96 3.01 0.05
C THR A 22 -20.12 3.86 -0.91
N GLU A 23 -19.04 3.29 -1.42
CA GLU A 23 -18.22 3.96 -2.43
C GLU A 23 -18.87 3.83 -3.81
N GLU A 24 -19.42 4.93 -4.30
CA GLU A 24 -20.11 4.96 -5.59
C GLU A 24 -19.14 5.16 -6.77
N GLU A 25 -17.98 5.76 -6.51
CA GLU A 25 -17.03 6.12 -7.56
C GLU A 25 -16.12 4.95 -7.94
N LYS A 26 -15.70 4.93 -9.20
CA LYS A 26 -14.75 3.91 -9.69
C LYS A 26 -13.35 4.11 -9.11
N GLU A 27 -13.03 5.36 -8.77
CA GLU A 27 -11.71 5.78 -8.32
C GLU A 27 -11.88 6.75 -7.14
N VAL A 28 -11.32 6.40 -5.99
CA VAL A 28 -11.24 7.29 -4.83
C VAL A 28 -10.21 8.37 -5.14
N ALA A 29 -10.64 9.62 -5.08
CA ALA A 29 -9.80 10.81 -5.26
C ALA A 29 -9.64 11.57 -3.94
N PHE A 30 -8.67 12.50 -3.91
CA PHE A 30 -8.29 13.25 -2.71
C PHE A 30 -8.39 14.77 -2.96
N PRO A 31 -9.61 15.34 -3.11
CA PRO A 31 -9.79 16.79 -3.21
C PRO A 31 -9.76 17.49 -1.84
N ALA A 32 -9.80 16.72 -0.75
CA ALA A 32 -9.77 17.13 0.64
C ALA A 32 -9.20 15.98 1.50
N GLU A 33 -9.20 16.14 2.82
CA GLU A 33 -8.86 15.05 3.74
C GLU A 33 -9.77 13.84 3.48
N VAL A 34 -9.17 12.66 3.44
CA VAL A 34 -9.87 11.38 3.35
C VAL A 34 -9.35 10.51 4.47
N ASP A 35 -10.23 9.94 5.28
CA ASP A 35 -9.93 8.99 6.34
C ASP A 35 -11.08 7.97 6.42
N ARG A 36 -10.93 6.86 5.68
CA ARG A 36 -12.02 5.90 5.44
C ARG A 36 -11.56 4.47 5.69
N ILE A 37 -12.38 3.71 6.40
CA ILE A 37 -12.16 2.28 6.64
C ILE A 37 -13.10 1.49 5.72
N TYR A 38 -12.59 0.99 4.60
CA TYR A 38 -13.34 0.13 3.68
C TYR A 38 -13.43 -1.29 4.26
N LEU A 39 -14.64 -1.83 4.30
CA LEU A 39 -14.96 -3.11 4.93
C LEU A 39 -15.03 -4.22 3.89
N ASN A 40 -14.45 -5.38 4.20
CA ASN A 40 -14.55 -6.59 3.35
C ASN A 40 -14.14 -6.30 1.89
N THR A 41 -13.04 -5.59 1.71
CA THR A 41 -12.58 -5.19 0.37
C THR A 41 -12.07 -6.39 -0.41
N PRO A 42 -12.05 -6.31 -1.75
CA PRO A 42 -11.32 -7.27 -2.56
C PRO A 42 -9.87 -7.41 -2.11
N ASP A 43 -9.30 -8.59 -2.32
CA ASP A 43 -7.92 -8.90 -1.95
C ASP A 43 -6.88 -8.21 -2.83
N THR A 44 -7.29 -7.57 -3.92
CA THR A 44 -6.42 -6.77 -4.78
C THR A 44 -6.93 -5.34 -4.85
N LEU A 45 -6.07 -4.40 -4.44
CA LEU A 45 -6.29 -2.95 -4.52
C LEU A 45 -5.22 -2.32 -5.42
N LYS A 46 -5.56 -1.22 -6.09
CA LYS A 46 -4.61 -0.52 -6.97
C LYS A 46 -4.54 0.96 -6.67
N ILE A 47 -3.33 1.48 -6.62
CA ILE A 47 -3.02 2.89 -6.47
C ILE A 47 -2.48 3.40 -7.80
N LEU A 48 -3.26 4.24 -8.47
CA LEU A 48 -2.84 4.97 -9.66
C LEU A 48 -2.06 6.21 -9.19
N ALA A 49 -0.74 6.07 -9.06
CA ALA A 49 0.13 7.15 -8.60
C ALA A 49 0.30 8.24 -9.67
N SER A 50 0.44 7.82 -10.93
CA SER A 50 0.48 8.70 -12.10
C SER A 50 -0.03 7.97 -13.35
N ALA A 51 -0.06 8.64 -14.51
CA ALA A 51 -0.41 7.99 -15.79
C ALA A 51 0.52 6.83 -16.16
N ALA A 52 1.75 6.85 -15.64
CA ALA A 52 2.80 5.88 -15.94
C ALA A 52 3.11 4.92 -14.78
N ARG A 53 2.61 5.15 -13.55
CA ARG A 53 2.95 4.35 -12.38
C ARG A 53 1.72 3.88 -11.62
N THR A 54 1.62 2.57 -11.44
CA THR A 54 0.59 1.92 -10.64
C THR A 54 1.25 1.07 -9.57
N PHE A 55 0.76 1.16 -8.34
CA PHE A 55 1.05 0.19 -7.30
C PHE A 55 -0.12 -0.78 -7.14
N THR A 56 0.18 -2.05 -6.92
CA THR A 56 -0.82 -3.08 -6.64
C THR A 56 -0.55 -3.64 -5.26
N ILE A 57 -1.57 -3.62 -4.41
CA ILE A 57 -1.59 -4.30 -3.12
C ILE A 57 -2.37 -5.60 -3.31
N LYS A 58 -1.77 -6.72 -2.95
CA LYS A 58 -2.47 -7.98 -2.74
C LYS A 58 -2.42 -8.33 -1.28
N LYS A 59 -3.56 -8.71 -0.70
CA LYS A 59 -3.69 -9.00 0.73
C LYS A 59 -4.38 -10.35 0.95
N SER A 60 -4.02 -11.03 2.03
CA SER A 60 -4.68 -12.25 2.51
C SER A 60 -4.78 -12.20 4.03
N GLY A 61 -5.88 -12.70 4.58
CA GLY A 61 -6.20 -12.62 6.01
C GLY A 61 -6.59 -11.21 6.48
N LEU A 62 -6.46 -10.18 5.66
CA LEU A 62 -6.77 -8.78 5.98
C LEU A 62 -8.03 -8.36 5.20
N PRO A 63 -9.24 -8.49 5.75
CA PRO A 63 -10.47 -8.22 4.99
C PRO A 63 -10.69 -6.73 4.71
N ASP A 64 -10.15 -5.83 5.53
CA ASP A 64 -10.42 -4.40 5.46
C ASP A 64 -9.26 -3.62 4.82
N ALA A 65 -9.54 -2.39 4.41
CA ALA A 65 -8.50 -1.45 3.99
C ALA A 65 -8.81 -0.02 4.45
N VAL A 66 -7.85 0.64 5.08
CA VAL A 66 -7.92 2.09 5.31
C VAL A 66 -7.40 2.81 4.07
N VAL A 67 -8.10 3.86 3.66
CA VAL A 67 -7.59 4.83 2.67
C VAL A 67 -7.49 6.18 3.35
N TRP A 68 -6.29 6.73 3.41
CA TRP A 68 -6.02 7.97 4.15
C TRP A 68 -5.09 8.94 3.40
N ASN A 69 -5.45 10.22 3.43
CA ASN A 69 -4.58 11.34 3.11
C ASN A 69 -4.94 12.50 4.06
N PRO A 70 -3.98 13.04 4.83
CA PRO A 70 -4.24 14.07 5.85
C PRO A 70 -4.68 15.42 5.26
N TRP A 71 -4.35 15.68 3.99
CA TRP A 71 -4.52 16.99 3.37
C TRP A 71 -3.84 18.12 4.17
N ILE A 72 -4.22 19.36 3.90
CA ILE A 72 -3.48 20.55 4.33
C ILE A 72 -3.45 20.71 5.85
N ASP A 73 -4.62 20.79 6.50
CA ASP A 73 -4.69 21.22 7.89
C ASP A 73 -4.16 20.17 8.86
N LYS A 74 -4.43 18.88 8.60
CA LYS A 74 -3.91 17.79 9.44
C LYS A 74 -2.41 17.60 9.25
N SER A 75 -1.87 17.83 8.05
CA SER A 75 -0.41 17.80 7.83
C SER A 75 0.30 18.85 8.66
N LYS A 76 -0.17 20.10 8.63
CA LYS A 76 0.39 21.19 9.43
C LYS A 76 0.30 20.98 10.94
N ALA A 77 -0.66 20.18 11.39
CA ALA A 77 -0.85 19.85 12.80
C ALA A 77 0.06 18.70 13.28
N MET A 78 0.62 17.90 12.37
CA MET A 78 1.50 16.78 12.70
C MET A 78 2.96 17.26 12.78
N GLY A 79 3.50 17.38 13.99
CA GLY A 79 4.85 17.93 14.20
C GLY A 79 5.99 17.07 13.65
N ASP A 80 5.73 15.83 13.29
CA ASP A 80 6.65 14.88 12.67
C ASP A 80 6.39 14.67 11.16
N PHE A 81 5.54 15.50 10.56
CA PHE A 81 5.16 15.42 9.14
C PHE A 81 5.27 16.82 8.50
N GLY A 82 5.83 16.90 7.29
CA GLY A 82 5.99 18.17 6.61
C GLY A 82 4.64 18.73 6.10
N ASP A 83 4.46 20.06 6.18
CA ASP A 83 3.23 20.77 5.77
C ASP A 83 2.69 20.36 4.38
N GLU A 84 3.59 20.00 3.46
CA GLU A 84 3.29 19.70 2.05
C GLU A 84 3.49 18.22 1.68
N GLU A 85 3.91 17.37 2.62
CA GLU A 85 4.22 15.95 2.35
C GLU A 85 2.98 15.14 1.94
N TYR A 86 1.78 15.61 2.28
CA TYR A 86 0.51 15.00 1.87
C TYR A 86 0.35 14.89 0.35
N LYS A 87 1.05 15.72 -0.43
CA LYS A 87 1.00 15.72 -1.90
C LYS A 87 1.68 14.49 -2.51
N GLU A 88 2.67 13.94 -1.81
CA GLU A 88 3.53 12.86 -2.30
C GLU A 88 3.17 11.49 -1.70
N MET A 89 2.09 11.42 -0.92
CA MET A 89 1.66 10.19 -0.24
C MET A 89 0.16 9.91 -0.39
N VAL A 90 -0.16 8.62 -0.31
CA VAL A 90 -1.50 8.11 0.02
C VAL A 90 -1.30 6.85 0.85
N CYS A 91 -2.02 6.74 1.96
CA CYS A 91 -2.02 5.52 2.74
C CYS A 91 -3.13 4.60 2.23
N VAL A 92 -2.77 3.35 1.93
CA VAL A 92 -3.71 2.25 1.68
C VAL A 92 -3.27 1.08 2.55
N GLU A 93 -3.95 0.89 3.66
CA GLU A 93 -3.50 0.03 4.76
C GLU A 93 -4.41 -1.19 4.86
N ALA A 94 -3.92 -2.36 4.50
CA ALA A 94 -4.66 -3.60 4.65
C ALA A 94 -4.75 -3.99 6.14
N GLY A 95 -5.95 -4.34 6.61
CA GLY A 95 -6.21 -4.59 8.04
C GLY A 95 -7.29 -5.62 8.32
N LEU A 96 -7.36 -6.05 9.58
CA LEU A 96 -8.53 -6.70 10.18
C LEU A 96 -9.05 -5.76 11.28
N ILE A 97 -10.08 -4.96 10.98
CA ILE A 97 -10.44 -3.78 11.77
C ILE A 97 -11.89 -3.87 12.27
N LYS A 98 -12.84 -3.98 11.34
CA LYS A 98 -14.28 -4.00 11.61
C LYS A 98 -15.08 -4.93 10.68
N GLY A 99 -14.47 -5.39 9.59
CA GLY A 99 -15.09 -6.34 8.68
C GLY A 99 -15.25 -7.74 9.27
N GLU A 100 -15.54 -8.67 8.40
CA GLU A 100 -15.79 -10.06 8.72
C GLU A 100 -14.57 -10.68 9.42
N GLY A 101 -14.83 -11.36 10.54
CA GLY A 101 -13.78 -11.93 11.38
C GLY A 101 -13.22 -11.01 12.47
N ALA A 102 -13.66 -9.75 12.55
CA ALA A 102 -13.30 -8.85 13.65
C ALA A 102 -14.35 -8.87 14.80
N PRO A 103 -13.93 -8.83 16.08
CA PRO A 103 -12.56 -8.95 16.54
C PRO A 103 -12.06 -10.40 16.41
N LEU A 104 -10.78 -10.56 16.07
CA LEU A 104 -10.14 -11.87 16.09
C LEU A 104 -9.83 -12.30 17.52
N LEU A 105 -10.42 -13.41 17.95
CA LEU A 105 -10.15 -14.02 19.24
C LEU A 105 -9.36 -15.31 19.03
N LEU A 106 -8.18 -15.39 19.61
CA LEU A 106 -7.32 -16.58 19.55
C LEU A 106 -7.27 -17.26 20.94
N GLY A 107 -7.54 -18.56 20.95
CA GLY A 107 -7.33 -19.43 22.10
C GLY A 107 -5.87 -19.85 22.27
N ALA A 108 -5.57 -20.52 23.39
CA ALA A 108 -4.23 -21.04 23.67
C ALA A 108 -3.73 -21.95 22.54
N GLY A 109 -2.53 -21.68 22.04
CA GLY A 109 -1.92 -22.45 20.94
C GLY A 109 -2.44 -22.12 19.54
N GLN A 110 -3.43 -21.23 19.41
CA GLN A 110 -3.89 -20.77 18.10
C GLN A 110 -3.00 -19.64 17.57
N TYR A 111 -2.94 -19.55 16.25
CA TYR A 111 -2.24 -18.49 15.53
C TYR A 111 -3.11 -18.01 14.38
N TRP A 112 -2.84 -16.79 13.92
CA TRP A 112 -3.43 -16.22 12.73
C TRP A 112 -2.31 -15.64 11.88
N THR A 113 -2.47 -15.76 10.57
CA THR A 113 -1.50 -15.32 9.58
C THR A 113 -2.19 -14.40 8.60
N CYS A 114 -1.46 -13.36 8.22
CA CYS A 114 -1.84 -12.46 7.15
C CYS A 114 -0.63 -12.18 6.29
N ASP A 115 -0.89 -11.84 5.03
CA ASP A 115 0.15 -11.47 4.07
C ASP A 115 -0.29 -10.24 3.29
N MET A 116 0.68 -9.39 2.98
CA MET A 116 0.51 -8.25 2.08
C MET A 116 1.70 -8.19 1.13
N GLU A 117 1.41 -8.18 -0.17
CA GLU A 117 2.38 -7.95 -1.23
C GLU A 117 2.12 -6.58 -1.85
N LEU A 118 3.17 -5.75 -1.91
CA LEU A 118 3.17 -4.49 -2.64
C LEU A 118 4.06 -4.64 -3.87
N SER A 119 3.49 -4.38 -5.05
CA SER A 119 4.23 -4.38 -6.32
C SER A 119 4.01 -3.06 -7.06
N ALA A 120 4.95 -2.71 -7.94
CA ALA A 120 4.90 -1.45 -8.68
C ALA A 120 5.18 -1.69 -10.16
N GLU A 121 4.30 -1.18 -11.01
CA GLU A 121 4.40 -1.25 -12.46
C GLU A 121 4.63 0.16 -13.02
N THR A 122 5.67 0.33 -13.83
CA THR A 122 5.87 1.52 -14.66
C THR A 122 5.56 1.17 -16.11
N LYS A 123 4.70 1.95 -16.77
CA LYS A 123 4.64 1.95 -18.24
C LYS A 123 5.97 2.48 -18.74
N GLY A 124 6.72 1.66 -19.47
CA GLY A 124 7.97 2.08 -20.09
C GLY A 124 7.71 3.27 -21.01
N ALA A 125 8.59 4.28 -20.97
CA ALA A 125 8.67 5.24 -22.07
C ALA A 125 8.86 4.42 -23.35
N GLY A 126 8.01 4.64 -24.37
CA GLY A 126 8.12 3.94 -25.64
C GLY A 126 9.58 3.91 -26.10
N LYS A 127 10.06 2.75 -26.55
CA LYS A 127 11.45 2.55 -26.99
C LYS A 127 11.87 3.75 -27.85
N ARG A 128 12.73 4.63 -27.32
CA ARG A 128 13.50 5.54 -28.17
C ARG A 128 14.33 4.59 -29.04
N LYS A 129 14.20 4.67 -30.37
CA LYS A 129 15.16 4.01 -31.27
C LYS A 129 16.53 4.50 -30.85
N ALA A 130 17.37 3.61 -30.36
CA ALA A 130 18.79 3.88 -30.23
C ALA A 130 19.33 3.98 -31.66
N GLU A 131 19.83 5.15 -32.03
CA GLU A 131 20.73 5.29 -33.17
C GLU A 131 22.05 4.66 -32.75
N GLU A 132 22.43 3.59 -33.44
CA GLU A 132 23.62 2.80 -33.18
C GLU A 132 24.84 3.56 -33.71
N ALA A 133 25.59 4.20 -32.82
CA ALA A 133 26.97 4.59 -33.08
C ALA A 133 27.89 3.46 -32.60
N ALA A 134 28.49 2.75 -33.56
CA ALA A 134 29.51 1.75 -33.30
C ALA A 134 30.78 2.38 -32.70
N GLY A 135 31.31 1.80 -31.63
CA GLY A 135 32.57 2.26 -31.02
C GLY A 135 33.01 1.45 -29.80
N ASP A 136 33.74 0.38 -30.10
CA ASP A 136 34.68 -0.41 -29.29
C ASP A 136 34.30 -1.08 -27.96
N LYS A 137 34.66 -2.37 -27.92
CA LYS A 137 34.51 -3.34 -26.85
C LYS A 137 35.71 -3.27 -25.92
N GLU A 138 35.47 -3.19 -24.62
CA GLU A 138 36.36 -3.82 -23.63
C GLU A 138 35.54 -4.60 -22.61
N ALA A 139 35.93 -5.87 -22.43
CA ALA A 139 35.28 -6.81 -21.53
C ALA A 139 35.93 -6.73 -20.14
N VAL A 140 35.11 -6.64 -19.10
CA VAL A 140 35.56 -6.75 -17.70
C VAL A 140 34.69 -7.80 -16.97
N PRO A 141 35.28 -8.78 -16.27
CA PRO A 141 34.58 -9.96 -15.77
C PRO A 141 33.82 -9.74 -14.44
N SER A 142 32.75 -10.53 -14.25
CA SER A 142 31.95 -10.61 -13.01
C SER A 142 32.69 -11.26 -11.84
N PRO A 143 32.31 -10.92 -10.59
CA PRO A 143 32.36 -11.86 -9.47
C PRO A 143 30.97 -12.24 -8.94
N ARG A 144 30.95 -13.42 -8.31
CA ARG A 144 29.80 -14.26 -7.94
C ARG A 144 29.16 -13.91 -6.59
N SER A 145 27.89 -14.30 -6.48
CA SER A 145 27.15 -14.93 -5.37
C SER A 145 27.38 -14.55 -3.89
N SER A 146 26.21 -14.26 -3.26
CA SER A 146 25.72 -14.75 -1.96
C SER A 146 26.33 -14.24 -0.66
N GLY A 147 25.44 -13.72 0.20
CA GLY A 147 25.66 -13.59 1.64
C GLY A 147 24.32 -13.38 2.37
N ARG A 148 23.65 -14.47 2.76
CA ARG A 148 22.51 -14.41 3.69
C ARG A 148 23.09 -14.31 5.10
N VAL A 149 22.96 -13.15 5.74
CA VAL A 149 23.33 -12.99 7.15
C VAL A 149 22.30 -13.72 8.01
N ARG A 150 22.73 -14.76 8.72
CA ARG A 150 21.96 -15.41 9.79
C ARG A 150 22.52 -14.93 11.11
N THR A 151 21.71 -14.26 11.92
CA THR A 151 22.01 -13.97 13.33
C THR A 151 21.55 -15.15 14.19
N PRO A 152 22.39 -15.69 15.09
CA PRO A 152 21.96 -16.72 16.03
C PRO A 152 21.18 -16.10 17.21
N VAL A 153 20.02 -16.66 17.53
CA VAL A 153 19.30 -16.39 18.78
C VAL A 153 19.93 -17.23 19.89
N LYS A 154 20.43 -16.60 20.95
CA LYS A 154 20.86 -17.30 22.17
C LYS A 154 19.63 -17.88 22.87
N LYS A 155 19.62 -19.18 23.13
CA LYS A 155 18.67 -19.82 24.05
C LYS A 155 18.97 -19.32 25.47
N ALA A 156 17.98 -18.74 26.13
CA ALA A 156 17.98 -18.64 27.60
C ALA A 156 17.69 -20.05 28.15
N SER A 157 18.52 -20.53 29.08
CA SER A 157 18.26 -21.75 29.84
C SER A 157 17.49 -21.41 31.10
N MET A 158 16.50 -22.26 31.37
CA MET A 158 15.80 -22.64 32.61
C MET A 158 15.67 -21.60 33.73
#